data_AF-A0A2R5EBI3-F1
#
_entry.id   AF-A0A2R5EBI3-F1
#
_cell.length_a   1.000
_cell.length_b   1.000
_cell.length_c   1.000
_cell.angle_alpha   90.00
_cell.angle_beta   90.00
_cell.angle_gamma   90.00
#
_symmetry.space_group_name_H-M   'P 1'
#
loop_
_entity.id
_entity.type
_entity.pdbx_description
1 polymer ?
#
loop_
_entity_poly.entity_id
_entity_poly.type
_entity_poly.pdbx_seq_one_letter_code
_entity_poly.pdbx_strand_id
1 'polypeptide(L)' 'MPIHICPVCGTRHPISAVEHPFAYGRQLTCGPQCKHRLRRQVRQRILAELALRASAKA' A
#
# COMPACT_ATOMS: atom_id res chain seq x y z
N MET A 1 -0.45 -20.37 8.68
CA MET A 1 -0.03 -18.95 8.55
C MET A 1 -0.86 -18.31 7.44
N PRO A 2 -1.50 -17.16 7.66
CA PRO A 2 -2.32 -16.51 6.64
C PRO A 2 -1.45 -16.05 5.47
N ILE A 3 -1.96 -16.23 4.24
CA ILE A 3 -1.29 -15.86 2.99
C ILE A 3 -1.85 -14.53 2.50
N HIS A 4 -0.98 -13.57 2.20
CA HIS A 4 -1.34 -12.27 1.65
C HIS A 4 -0.77 -12.11 0.24
N ILE A 5 -1.46 -11.32 -0.58
CA ILE A 5 -0.99 -10.92 -1.90
C ILE A 5 -0.40 -9.52 -1.77
N CYS A 6 0.88 -9.37 -2.13
CA CYS A 6 1.50 -8.06 -2.12
C CYS A 6 0.83 -7.15 -3.17
N PRO A 7 0.31 -5.97 -2.80
CA PRO A 7 -0.38 -5.08 -3.74
C PRO A 7 0.57 -4.40 -4.74
N VAL A 8 1.88 -4.58 -4.57
CA VAL A 8 2.91 -3.93 -5.39
C VAL A 8 3.44 -4.86 -6.48
N CYS A 9 3.73 -6.12 -6.14
CA CYS A 9 4.32 -7.10 -7.06
C CYS A 9 3.44 -8.32 -7.31
N GLY A 10 2.31 -8.47 -6.63
CA GLY A 10 1.41 -9.62 -6.75
C GLY A 10 1.92 -10.90 -6.11
N THR A 11 3.11 -10.91 -5.50
CA THR A 11 3.66 -12.08 -4.82
C THR A 11 2.77 -12.51 -3.65
N ARG A 12 2.44 -13.80 -3.62
CA ARG A 12 1.81 -14.45 -2.45
C ARG A 12 2.89 -14.71 -1.41
N HIS A 13 2.73 -14.19 -0.20
CA HIS A 13 3.68 -14.38 0.89
C HIS A 13 2.98 -14.70 2.20
N PRO A 14 3.57 -15.56 3.06
CA PRO A 14 3.05 -15.76 4.39
C PRO A 14 3.26 -14.48 5.22
N ILE A 15 2.36 -14.24 6.15
CA ILE A 15 2.56 -13.26 7.23
C ILE A 15 2.41 -13.97 8.57
N SER A 16 2.99 -13.39 9.63
CA SER A 16 2.80 -13.94 10.96
C SER A 16 1.33 -13.84 11.39
N ALA A 17 0.87 -14.81 12.18
CA ALA A 17 -0.50 -14.77 12.72
C ALA A 17 -0.73 -13.55 13.63
N VAL A 18 0.34 -13.00 14.22
CA VAL A 18 0.31 -11.78 15.04
C VAL A 18 0.14 -10.52 14.19
N GLU A 19 0.74 -10.47 13.00
CA GLU A 19 0.58 -9.34 12.07
C GLU A 19 -0.76 -9.36 11.32
N HIS A 20 -1.39 -10.53 11.20
CA HIS A 20 -2.61 -10.70 10.44
C HIS A 20 -3.79 -9.82 10.91
N PRO A 21 -4.07 -9.67 12.21
CA PRO A 21 -5.07 -8.71 12.70
C PRO A 21 -4.77 -7.26 12.30
N PHE A 22 -3.49 -6.87 12.26
CA PHE A 22 -3.08 -5.52 11.84
C PHE A 22 -3.14 -5.30 10.32
N ALA A 23 -3.39 -6.35 9.54
CA ALA A 23 -3.63 -6.24 8.10
C ALA A 23 -4.96 -5.54 7.80
N TYR A 24 -5.91 -5.52 8.75
CA TYR A 24 -7.20 -4.88 8.55
C TYR A 24 -7.01 -3.36 8.37
N GLY A 25 -7.22 -2.88 7.15
CA GLY A 25 -7.01 -1.48 6.76
C GLY A 25 -5.56 -1.10 6.41
N ARG A 26 -4.59 -2.02 6.52
CA ARG A 26 -3.19 -1.78 6.09
C ARG A 26 -2.79 -2.69 4.95
N GLN A 27 -2.24 -2.09 3.90
CA GLN A 27 -1.64 -2.81 2.79
C GLN A 27 -0.31 -3.44 3.24
N LEU A 28 -0.30 -4.76 3.41
CA LEU A 28 0.89 -5.53 3.72
C LEU A 28 1.69 -5.82 2.43
N THR A 29 3.01 -5.74 2.53
CA THR A 29 3.93 -5.97 1.41
C THR A 29 4.88 -7.12 1.72
N CYS A 30 5.33 -7.83 0.70
CA CYS A 30 6.23 -8.98 0.86
C CYS A 30 7.62 -8.62 1.41
N GLY A 31 8.01 -7.34 1.39
CA GLY A 31 9.32 -6.91 1.87
C GLY A 31 9.56 -5.39 1.79
N PRO A 32 10.73 -4.92 2.25
CA PRO A 32 11.04 -3.49 2.41
C PRO A 32 11.05 -2.72 1.08
N GLN A 33 11.49 -3.35 -0.01
CA GLN A 33 11.49 -2.72 -1.34
C GLN A 33 10.07 -2.42 -1.82
N CYS A 34 9.16 -3.40 -1.71
CA CYS A 34 7.75 -3.20 -2.05
C CYS A 34 7.09 -2.18 -1.12
N LYS A 35 7.42 -2.18 0.18
CA LYS A 35 6.97 -1.15 1.13
C LYS A 35 7.37 0.25 0.70
N HIS A 36 8.61 0.45 0.24
CA HIS A 36 9.08 1.76 -0.23
C HIS A 36 8.40 2.20 -1.53
N ARG A 37 8.24 1.27 -2.49
CA ARG A 37 7.51 1.53 -3.74
C ARG A 37 6.05 1.91 -3.45
N LEU A 38 5.39 1.19 -2.54
CA LEU A 38 4.02 1.49 -2.14
C LEU A 38 3.89 2.90 -1.55
N ARG A 39 4.81 3.28 -0.64
CA ARG A 39 4.83 4.63 -0.05
C ARG A 39 4.97 5.72 -1.12
N ARG A 40 5.81 5.51 -2.14
CA ARG A 40 5.97 6.44 -3.26
C ARG A 40 4.70 6.56 -4.09
N GLN A 41 4.07 5.43 -4.44
CA GLN A 41 2.81 5.42 -5.20
C GLN A 41 1.67 6.11 -4.46
N VAL A 42 1.51 5.83 -3.16
CA VAL A 42 0.48 6.49 -2.33
C VAL A 42 0.73 8.01 -2.27
N ARG A 43 1.98 8.44 -2.07
CA ARG A 43 2.32 9.86 -2.08
C ARG A 43 1.99 10.53 -3.42
N GLN A 44 2.35 9.91 -4.54
CA GLN A 44 2.04 10.43 -5.87
C GLN A 44 0.54 10.54 -6.10
N ARG A 45 -0.24 9.53 -5.69
CA ARG A 45 -1.70 9.55 -5.79
C ARG A 45 -2.30 10.72 -5.00
N ILE A 46 -1.89 10.90 -3.75
CA ILE A 46 -2.38 12.01 -2.90
C ILE A 46 -2.05 13.36 -3.53
N LEU A 47 -0.82 13.54 -4.04
CA LEU A 47 -0.43 14.79 -4.69
C LEU A 47 -1.27 15.07 -5.95
N ALA A 48 -1.53 14.04 -6.76
CA ALA A 48 -2.40 14.16 -7.94
C ALA A 48 -3.85 14.50 -7.55
N GLU A 49 -4.40 13.83 -6.53
CA GLU A 49 -5.75 14.13 -6.01
C GLU A 49 -5.85 15.58 -5.50
N LEU A 50 -4.83 16.07 -4.80
CA LEU A 50 -4.78 17.46 -4.33
C LEU A 50 -4.69 18.45 -5.49
N ALA A 51 -3.87 18.16 -6.50
CA ALA A 51 -3.75 19.02 -7.69
C ALA A 51 -5.08 19.12 -8.45
N LEU A 52 -5.78 18.00 -8.64
CA LEU A 52 -7.11 17.96 -9.26
C LEU A 52 -8.14 18.79 -8.47
N ARG A 53 -8.11 18.72 -7.14
CA ARG A 53 -8.99 19.53 -6.27
C ARG A 53 -8.66 21.01 -6.33
N ALA A 54 -7.38 21.36 -6.50
CA ALA A 54 -6.96 22.75 -6.65
C ALA A 54 -7.42 23.33 -8.00
N SER A 55 -7.27 22.58 -9.09
CA SER A 55 -7.73 23.01 -10.42
C SER A 55 -9.24 23.12 -10.53
N ALA A 56 -10.01 22.29 -9.80
CA ALA A 56 -11.47 22.35 -9.80
C ALA A 56 -12.05 23.56 -9.02
N LYS A 57 -11.22 24.28 -8.25
CA LYS A 57 -11.63 25.47 -7.50
C LYS A 57 -11.24 26.79 -8.19
N ALA A 58 -10.42 26.74 -9.23
CA ALA A 58 -9.96 27.89 -10.01
C ALA A 58 -10.92 28.15 -11.19
#